data_AF-A0A958ELL6-F1
#
_entry.id   AF-A0A958ELL6-F1
#
_cell.length_a   1.000
_cell.length_b   1.000
_cell.length_c   1.000
_cell.angle_alpha   90.00
_cell.angle_beta   90.00
_cell.angle_gamma   90.00
#
_symmetry.space_group_name_H-M   'P 1'
#
loop_
_entity.id
_entity.type
_entity.pdbx_description
1 polymer ?
#
loop_
_entity_poly.entity_id
_entity_poly.type
_entity_poly.pdbx_seq_one_letter_code
_entity_poly.pdbx_strand_id
1 'polypeptide(L)'
;MQREQFSSHFTTVLTMIGVSVGLGNVWRFPYMMGKYGGSAFLLIYIIFTVSLAIPAVIAEWTLARESRGGPLAAFRHAFSRPLGPVIGYLL
;
A
#
# COMPACT_ATOMS: atom_id res chain seq x y z
N MET A 1 -18.30 -19.99 2.70
CA MET A 1 -17.25 -19.73 3.71
C MET A 1 -17.44 -18.32 4.23
N GLN A 2 -17.82 -18.14 5.49
CA GLN A 2 -17.91 -16.83 6.14
C GLN A 2 -16.49 -16.30 6.32
N ARG A 3 -16.17 -15.12 5.75
CA ARG A 3 -14.87 -14.48 5.97
C ARG A 3 -14.87 -13.82 7.34
N GLU A 4 -13.87 -14.13 8.17
CA GLU A 4 -13.66 -13.43 9.43
C GLU A 4 -13.33 -11.97 9.13
N GLN A 5 -14.14 -11.06 9.69
CA GLN A 5 -13.88 -9.63 9.65
C GLN A 5 -13.21 -9.22 10.94
N PHE A 6 -12.30 -8.25 10.85
CA PHE A 6 -11.66 -7.68 12.03
C PHE A 6 -12.71 -7.19 13.02
N SER A 7 -12.55 -7.57 14.29
CA SER A 7 -13.47 -7.28 15.38
C SER A 7 -13.73 -5.78 15.58
N SER A 8 -12.76 -4.92 15.21
CA SER A 8 -12.89 -3.47 15.32
C SER A 8 -12.17 -2.71 14.21
N HIS A 9 -12.71 -1.54 13.86
CA HIS A 9 -12.06 -0.55 13.00
C HIS A 9 -10.69 -0.13 13.55
N PHE A 10 -10.57 -0.03 14.88
CA PHE A 10 -9.31 0.33 15.52
C PHE A 10 -8.23 -0.73 15.26
N THR A 11 -8.57 -2.01 15.41
CA THR A 11 -7.68 -3.13 15.10
C THR A 11 -7.27 -3.11 13.63
N THR A 12 -8.21 -2.83 12.72
CA THR A 12 -7.92 -2.74 11.28
C THR A 12 -6.88 -1.66 10.98
N VAL A 13 -7.05 -0.47 11.53
CA VAL A 13 -6.10 0.65 11.34
C VAL A 13 -4.75 0.31 11.98
N LEU A 14 -4.73 -0.27 13.17
CA LEU A 14 -3.50 -0.65 13.85
C LEU A 14 -2.69 -1.69 13.07
N THR A 15 -3.37 -2.70 12.52
CA THR A 15 -2.74 -3.71 11.65
C THR A 15 -2.17 -3.09 10.38
N MET A 16 -2.91 -2.17 9.74
CA MET A 16 -2.43 -1.45 8.56
C MET A 16 -1.20 -0.59 8.87
N ILE A 17 -1.19 0.12 10.00
CA ILE A 17 -0.03 0.89 10.45
C ILE A 17 1.17 -0.03 10.68
N GLY A 18 0.97 -1.16 11.37
CA GLY A 18 2.02 -2.12 11.67
C GLY A 18 2.66 -2.75 10.43
N VAL A 19 1.88 -3.01 9.38
CA VAL A 19 2.39 -3.49 8.08
C VAL A 19 3.10 -2.40 7.28
N SER A 20 2.63 -1.16 7.38
CA SER A 20 3.12 -0.06 6.55
C SER A 20 4.45 0.53 7.06
N VAL A 21 4.71 0.47 8.37
CA VAL A 21 5.94 1.00 8.97
C VAL A 21 7.04 -0.07 9.01
N GLY A 22 7.88 -0.10 7.98
CA GLY A 22 9.02 -1.03 7.89
C GLY A 22 10.37 -0.43 8.33
N LEU A 23 11.36 -1.31 8.55
CA LEU A 23 12.77 -0.96 8.85
C LEU A 23 13.37 0.06 7.88
N GLY A 24 12.98 -0.01 6.60
CA GLY A 24 13.40 0.95 5.59
C GLY A 24 12.98 2.39 5.90
N ASN A 25 11.80 2.60 6.48
CA ASN A 25 11.34 3.94 6.82
C ASN A 25 12.05 4.52 8.05
N VAL A 26 12.60 3.66 8.91
CA VAL A 26 13.28 4.09 10.15
C VAL A 26 14.76 4.40 9.90
N TRP A 27 15.44 3.68 9.01
CA TRP A 27 16.89 3.85 8.80
C TRP A 27 17.28 4.47 7.46
N ARG A 28 16.61 4.06 6.36
CA ARG A 28 16.95 4.58 5.02
C ARG A 28 16.47 6.01 4.84
N PHE A 29 15.31 6.34 5.40
CA PHE A 29 14.75 7.69 5.33
C PHE A 29 15.65 8.77 5.96
N PRO A 30 16.07 8.68 7.24
CA PRO A 30 16.95 9.69 7.83
C PRO A 30 18.32 9.74 7.16
N TYR A 31 18.84 8.59 6.69
CA TYR A 31 20.09 8.56 5.93
C TYR A 31 19.98 9.33 4.60
N MET A 32 18.92 9.10 3.82
CA MET A 32 18.67 9.83 2.57
C MET A 32 18.42 11.32 2.84
N MET A 33 17.63 11.65 3.87
CA MET A 33 17.40 13.03 4.28
C MET A 33 18.73 13.74 4.60
N GLY A 34 19.61 13.13 5.40
CA GLY A 34 20.90 13.71 5.74
C GLY A 34 21.82 13.90 4.53
N LYS A 35 21.81 12.97 3.57
CA LYS A 35 22.68 13.02 2.37
C LYS A 35 22.18 13.99 1.29
N TYR A 36 20.88 14.15 1.12
CA TYR A 36 20.27 14.92 0.02
C TYR A 36 19.77 16.31 0.42
N GLY A 37 20.41 16.95 1.41
CA GLY A 37 20.12 18.35 1.76
C GLY A 37 19.03 18.55 2.82
N GLY A 38 18.78 17.55 3.68
CA GLY A 38 18.00 17.71 4.90
C GLY A 38 16.52 18.03 4.65
N SER A 39 16.13 19.25 5.03
CA SER A 39 14.75 19.74 4.98
C SER A 39 14.20 19.97 3.57
N ALA A 40 15.07 20.30 2.60
CA ALA A 40 14.65 20.45 1.19
C ALA A 40 14.18 19.12 0.59
N PHE A 41 14.88 18.02 0.92
CA PHE A 41 14.47 16.66 0.55
C PHE A 41 13.13 16.29 1.20
N LEU A 42 12.93 16.64 2.47
CA LEU A 42 11.68 16.37 3.19
C LEU A 42 10.46 17.03 2.53
N LEU A 43 10.59 18.28 2.09
CA LEU A 43 9.52 19.00 1.39
C LEU A 43 9.11 18.29 0.09
N ILE A 44 10.10 17.95 -0.75
CA ILE A 44 9.86 17.23 -2.00
C ILE A 44 9.24 15.86 -1.70
N TYR A 45 9.77 15.15 -0.70
CA TYR A 45 9.26 13.85 -0.26
C TYR A 45 7.78 13.91 0.13
N ILE A 46 7.36 14.91 0.90
CA ILE A 46 5.96 15.09 1.30
C ILE A 46 5.08 15.36 0.09
N ILE A 47 5.50 16.22 -0.84
CA ILE A 47 4.75 16.52 -2.05
C ILE A 47 4.51 15.25 -2.87
N PHE A 48 5.56 14.48 -3.16
CA PHE A 48 5.43 13.22 -3.89
C PHE A 48 4.63 12.17 -3.12
N THR A 49 4.75 12.13 -1.79
CA THR A 49 3.97 11.21 -0.95
C THR A 49 2.48 11.53 -1.03
N VAL A 50 2.09 12.80 -0.94
CA VAL A 50 0.69 13.21 -1.03
C VAL A 50 0.14 13.01 -2.43
N SER A 51 0.92 13.34 -3.46
CA SER A 51 0.47 13.26 -4.86
C SER A 51 0.49 11.85 -5.46
N LEU A 52 1.35 10.93 -4.98
CA LEU A 52 1.47 9.58 -5.54
C LEU A 52 1.14 8.48 -4.53
N ALA A 53 1.72 8.52 -3.33
CA ALA A 53 1.57 7.43 -2.38
C ALA A 53 0.14 7.34 -1.81
N ILE A 54 -0.45 8.48 -1.42
CA ILE A 54 -1.83 8.51 -0.91
C ILE A 54 -2.85 7.98 -1.96
N PRO A 55 -2.90 8.51 -3.20
CA PRO A 55 -3.85 8.02 -4.19
C PRO A 55 -3.60 6.56 -4.58
N ALA A 56 -2.33 6.12 -4.62
CA ALA A 56 -2.01 4.71 -4.89
C ALA A 56 -2.60 3.78 -3.82
N VAL A 57 -2.42 4.10 -2.53
CA VAL A 57 -2.99 3.30 -1.42
C VAL A 57 -4.52 3.31 -1.44
N ILE A 58 -5.15 4.44 -1.77
CA ILE A 58 -6.61 4.52 -1.92
C ILE A 58 -7.08 3.64 -3.10
N ALA A 59 -6.36 3.65 -4.22
CA ALA A 59 -6.67 2.81 -5.37
C ALA A 59 -6.55 1.31 -5.03
N GLU A 60 -5.50 0.91 -4.32
CA GLU A 60 -5.35 -0.47 -3.86
C GLU A 60 -6.46 -0.86 -2.87
N TRP A 61 -6.83 0.03 -1.95
CA TRP A 61 -7.84 -0.29 -0.95
C TRP A 61 -9.25 -0.39 -1.55
N THR A 62 -9.57 0.44 -2.54
CA THR A 62 -10.83 0.35 -3.30
C THR A 62 -10.90 -0.93 -4.12
N LEU A 63 -9.81 -1.30 -4.81
CA LEU A 63 -9.71 -2.55 -5.55
C LEU A 63 -9.86 -3.78 -4.63
N ALA A 64 -9.23 -3.76 -3.44
CA ALA A 64 -9.36 -4.83 -2.45
C ALA A 64 -10.80 -4.98 -1.93
N ARG A 65 -11.53 -3.86 -1.78
CA ARG A 65 -12.93 -3.85 -1.32
C ARG A 65 -13.90 -4.36 -2.37
N GLU A 66 -13.70 -4.02 -3.64
CA GLU A 66 -14.51 -4.51 -4.76
C GLU A 66 -14.32 -6.02 -4.95
N SER A 67 -13.07 -6.46 -4.92
CA SER A 67 -12.72 -7.84 -5.24
C SER A 67 -13.11 -8.83 -4.14
N ARG A 68 -13.29 -8.34 -2.90
CA ARG A 68 -13.60 -9.10 -1.67
C ARG A 68 -12.88 -10.46 -1.60
N GLY A 69 -11.65 -10.53 -2.10
CA GLY A 69 -10.94 -11.75 -2.46
C GLY A 69 -9.43 -11.57 -2.36
N GLY A 70 -8.66 -12.67 -2.47
CA GLY A 70 -7.19 -12.58 -2.47
C GLY A 70 -6.64 -11.82 -3.68
N PRO A 71 -5.33 -11.53 -3.73
CA PRO A 71 -4.70 -10.76 -4.81
C PRO A 71 -5.06 -11.29 -6.21
N LEU A 72 -5.07 -12.62 -6.37
CA LEU A 72 -5.44 -13.30 -7.61
C LEU A 72 -6.89 -13.05 -8.06
N ALA A 73 -7.83 -12.91 -7.11
CA ALA A 73 -9.23 -12.62 -7.43
C ALA A 73 -9.40 -11.14 -7.83
N ALA A 74 -8.63 -10.24 -7.21
CA ALA A 74 -8.67 -8.82 -7.50
C ALA A 74 -8.13 -8.46 -8.88
N PHE A 75 -6.96 -8.99 -9.22
CA PHE A 75 -6.37 -8.78 -10.55
C PHE A 75 -7.14 -9.50 -11.66
N ARG A 76 -7.82 -10.62 -11.36
CA ARG A 76 -8.74 -11.26 -12.31
C ARG A 76 -9.99 -10.43 -12.61
N HIS A 77 -10.44 -9.59 -11.69
CA HIS A 77 -11.62 -8.75 -11.89
C HIS A 77 -11.27 -7.42 -12.55
N ALA A 78 -10.11 -6.84 -12.22
CA ALA A 78 -9.66 -5.57 -12.78
C ALA A 78 -9.03 -5.65 -14.18
N PHE A 79 -8.38 -6.77 -14.54
CA PHE A 79 -7.71 -6.92 -15.84
C PHE A 79 -8.38 -7.97 -16.74
N SER A 80 -8.78 -7.57 -17.95
CA SER A 80 -9.26 -8.49 -18.99
C SER A 80 -8.17 -9.50 -19.40
N ARG A 81 -8.58 -10.77 -19.47
CA ARG A 81 -7.79 -12.00 -19.62
C ARG A 81 -6.82 -11.92 -20.81
N PRO A 82 -5.50 -11.83 -20.60
CA PRO A 82 -4.71 -12.91 -19.97
C PRO A 82 -3.67 -12.48 -18.92
N LEU A 83 -3.52 -11.18 -18.63
CA LEU A 83 -2.49 -10.66 -17.72
C LEU A 83 -2.85 -10.76 -16.22
N GLY A 84 -4.15 -10.73 -15.90
CA GLY A 84 -4.65 -10.77 -14.52
C GLY A 84 -4.15 -11.96 -13.68
N PRO A 85 -4.18 -13.22 -14.16
CA PRO A 85 -3.72 -14.36 -13.35
C PRO A 85 -2.20 -14.48 -13.24
N VAL A 86 -1.41 -13.91 -14.16
CA VAL A 86 0.06 -13.93 -14.09
C VAL A 86 0.57 -12.94 -13.06
N ILE A 87 0.02 -11.72 -13.08
CA ILE A 87 0.35 -10.67 -12.10
C ILE A 87 -0.06 -11.11 -10.69
N GLY A 88 -1.24 -11.72 -10.55
CA GLY A 88 -1.71 -12.21 -9.25
C GLY A 88 -1.01 -13.46 -8.71
N TYR A 89 -0.13 -14.12 -9.49
CA TYR A 89 0.72 -15.21 -9.01
C TYR A 89 2.14 -14.74 -8.65
N LEU A 90 2.55 -13.59 -9.18
CA LEU A 90 3.83 -12.94 -8.94
C LEU A 90 3.83 -12.03 -7.70
N LEU A 91 2.63 -11.65 -7.24
CA LEU A 91 2.37 -10.69 -6.16
C LEU A 91 1.64 -11.40 -5.02
#